data_AF-A0A8B6G7V6-F1
#
_entry.id   AF-A0A8B6G7V6-F1
#
_cell.length_a   1.000
_cell.length_b   1.000
_cell.length_c   1.000
_cell.angle_alpha   90.00
_cell.angle_beta   90.00
_cell.angle_gamma   90.00
#
_symmetry.space_group_name_H-M   'P 1'
#
loop_
_entity.id
_entity.type
_entity.pdbx_description
1 polymer ?
#
loop_
_entity_poly.entity_id
_entity_poly.type
_entity_poly.pdbx_seq_one_letter_code
_entity_poly.pdbx_strand_id
1 'polypeptide(L)'
;MVFNVWDTAGQEKYGGLRDGYYIQGQCAIIMFDVTSRVTYKNVPNWHRDLVRVCENIPIVLCGNKVDIKDRKVKAKAIVFHRKKNLQYYDISAKSNYNFEKPFLWLARKLCGDANLEFVAMPALAPPEIQMDPNLAFQYEQELKTAQDVALPDDDDDL
;
A
#
# COMPACT_ATOMS: atom_id res chain seq x y z
N MET A 1 17.37 3.30 11.90
CA MET A 1 15.98 2.90 12.19
C MET A 1 15.79 1.46 11.72
N VAL A 2 15.00 0.65 12.43
CA VAL A 2 14.73 -0.76 12.10
C VAL A 2 13.22 -0.98 12.11
N PHE A 3 12.69 -1.66 11.09
CA PHE A 3 11.30 -2.10 11.04
C PHE A 3 11.20 -3.57 11.43
N ASN A 4 10.45 -3.87 12.50
CA ASN A 4 10.05 -5.24 12.81
C ASN A 4 8.72 -5.51 12.11
N VAL A 5 8.74 -6.20 10.97
CA VAL A 5 7.55 -6.43 10.15
C VAL A 5 6.79 -7.65 10.65
N TRP A 6 5.53 -7.45 11.04
CA TRP A 6 4.64 -8.51 11.48
C TRP A 6 3.75 -8.88 10.28
N ASP A 7 4.09 -9.96 9.59
CA ASP A 7 3.28 -10.46 8.48
C ASP A 7 2.05 -11.19 9.02
N THR A 8 0.89 -10.71 8.59
CA THR A 8 -0.41 -11.17 9.05
C THR A 8 -1.12 -12.07 8.05
N ALA A 9 -0.50 -12.33 6.89
CA ALA A 9 -1.07 -13.12 5.81
C ALA A 9 -1.40 -14.56 6.22
N GLY A 10 -2.57 -15.05 5.81
CA GLY A 10 -3.10 -16.38 6.12
C GLY A 10 -4.00 -16.45 7.35
N GLN A 11 -3.94 -15.47 8.26
CA GLN A 11 -4.82 -15.40 9.44
C GLN A 11 -6.17 -14.74 9.09
N GLU A 12 -6.22 -13.89 8.06
CA GLU A 12 -7.46 -13.25 7.58
C GLU A 12 -8.55 -14.26 7.18
N LYS A 13 -8.14 -15.45 6.73
CA LYS A 13 -9.04 -16.53 6.30
C LYS A 13 -9.84 -17.14 7.44
N TYR A 14 -9.46 -16.89 8.70
CA TYR A 14 -10.04 -17.51 9.90
C TYR A 14 -10.81 -16.54 10.80
N GLY A 15 -11.28 -15.40 10.26
CA GLY A 15 -12.13 -14.47 11.00
C GLY A 15 -11.44 -13.18 11.45
N GLY A 16 -10.44 -12.72 10.69
CA GLY A 16 -9.70 -11.49 10.97
C GLY A 16 -8.49 -11.70 11.87
N LEU A 17 -7.67 -10.65 11.98
CA LEU A 17 -6.53 -10.64 12.89
C LEU A 17 -7.06 -10.41 14.31
N ARG A 18 -6.61 -11.24 15.26
CA ARG A 18 -6.87 -10.95 16.68
C ARG A 18 -6.22 -9.61 17.03
N ASP A 19 -6.91 -8.77 17.79
CA ASP A 19 -6.44 -7.43 18.19
C ASP A 19 -4.98 -7.40 18.65
N GLY A 20 -4.50 -8.50 19.26
CA GLY A 20 -3.13 -8.70 19.70
C GLY A 20 -2.03 -8.53 18.63
N TYR A 21 -2.33 -8.68 17.34
CA TYR A 21 -1.34 -8.45 16.27
C TYR A 21 -1.08 -6.96 15.98
N TYR A 22 -2.03 -6.09 16.33
CA TYR A 22 -1.90 -4.66 16.09
C TYR A 22 -1.29 -3.92 17.27
N ILE A 23 -1.42 -4.46 18.49
CA ILE A 23 -0.99 -3.81 19.73
C ILE A 23 0.44 -3.27 19.59
N GLN A 24 0.62 -1.97 19.90
CA GLN A 24 1.90 -1.25 19.84
C GLN A 24 2.51 -1.10 18.43
N GLY A 25 1.75 -1.38 17.36
CA GLY A 25 2.17 -1.07 16.00
C GLY A 25 2.42 0.43 15.84
N GLN A 26 3.62 0.79 15.36
CA GLN A 26 4.02 2.20 15.18
C GLN A 26 3.69 2.75 13.78
N CYS A 27 3.50 1.86 12.82
CA CYS A 27 3.15 2.16 11.43
C CYS A 27 2.51 0.94 10.78
N ALA A 28 1.84 1.12 9.64
CA ALA A 28 1.27 0.00 8.92
C ALA A 28 1.38 0.11 7.40
N ILE A 29 1.32 -1.05 6.74
CA ILE A 29 1.14 -1.18 5.31
C ILE A 29 -0.11 -2.03 5.09
N ILE A 30 -1.12 -1.45 4.46
CA ILE A 30 -2.30 -2.19 3.99
C ILE A 30 -2.04 -2.54 2.53
N MET A 31 -2.16 -3.82 2.16
CA MET A 31 -1.89 -4.28 0.81
C MET A 31 -3.14 -4.89 0.18
N PHE A 32 -3.37 -4.61 -1.09
CA PHE A 32 -4.34 -5.32 -1.92
C PHE A 32 -3.70 -5.78 -3.23
N ASP A 33 -4.40 -6.66 -3.94
CA ASP A 33 -3.97 -7.21 -5.22
C ASP A 33 -4.68 -6.47 -6.36
N VAL A 34 -3.92 -5.81 -7.25
CA VAL A 34 -4.50 -5.04 -8.36
C VAL A 34 -5.22 -5.92 -9.39
N THR A 35 -5.01 -7.23 -9.36
CA THR A 35 -5.72 -8.21 -10.19
C THR A 35 -7.03 -8.71 -9.57
N SER A 36 -7.32 -8.35 -8.31
CA SER A 36 -8.52 -8.80 -7.60
C SER A 36 -9.27 -7.64 -6.95
N ARG A 37 -10.41 -7.26 -7.56
CA ARG A 37 -11.28 -6.18 -7.07
C ARG A 37 -11.76 -6.40 -5.63
N VAL A 38 -12.00 -7.65 -5.25
CA VAL A 38 -12.46 -8.02 -3.90
C VAL A 38 -11.44 -7.61 -2.85
N THR A 39 -10.14 -7.75 -3.12
CA THR A 39 -9.10 -7.37 -2.15
C THR A 39 -9.09 -5.86 -1.89
N TYR A 40 -9.33 -5.04 -2.92
CA TYR A 40 -9.46 -3.59 -2.76
C TYR A 40 -10.75 -3.22 -2.01
N LYS A 41 -11.88 -3.87 -2.30
CA LYS A 41 -13.13 -3.68 -1.55
C LYS A 41 -13.02 -3.96 -0.05
N ASN A 42 -12.07 -4.79 0.36
CA ASN A 42 -11.83 -5.11 1.77
C ASN A 42 -10.90 -4.12 2.48
N VAL A 43 -10.19 -3.24 1.75
CA VAL A 43 -9.28 -2.24 2.34
C VAL A 43 -9.94 -1.38 3.44
N PRO A 44 -11.18 -0.89 3.29
CA PRO A 44 -11.85 -0.14 4.36
C PRO A 44 -12.03 -0.94 5.66
N ASN A 45 -12.30 -2.24 5.56
CA ASN A 45 -12.42 -3.13 6.72
C ASN A 45 -11.07 -3.27 7.43
N TRP A 46 -10.00 -3.56 6.69
CA TRP A 46 -8.63 -3.64 7.23
C TRP A 46 -8.20 -2.35 7.92
N HIS A 47 -8.48 -1.21 7.29
CA HIS A 47 -8.18 0.09 7.86
C HIS A 47 -8.97 0.31 9.16
N ARG A 48 -10.30 0.05 9.15
CA ARG A 48 -11.16 0.20 10.34
C ARG A 48 -10.65 -0.63 11.52
N ASP A 49 -10.34 -1.90 11.26
CA ASP A 49 -9.93 -2.83 12.31
C ASP A 49 -8.55 -2.43 12.88
N LEU A 50 -7.65 -1.93 12.02
CA LEU A 50 -6.34 -1.42 12.42
C LEU A 50 -6.43 -0.15 13.26
N VAL A 51 -7.16 0.87 12.81
CA VAL A 51 -7.25 2.16 13.54
C VAL A 51 -8.03 2.05 14.84
N ARG A 52 -8.83 0.98 15.01
CA ARG A 52 -9.48 0.67 16.28
C ARG A 52 -8.48 0.31 17.38
N VAL A 53 -7.32 -0.26 17.03
CA VAL A 53 -6.28 -0.67 17.98
C VAL A 53 -5.14 0.35 18.02
N CYS A 54 -4.73 0.87 16.86
CA CYS A 54 -3.65 1.83 16.73
C CYS A 54 -4.15 3.14 16.11
N GLU A 55 -4.49 4.09 16.98
CA GLU A 55 -4.91 5.42 16.56
C GLU A 55 -3.72 6.25 16.07
N ASN A 56 -3.93 7.04 15.00
CA ASN A 56 -3.00 8.07 14.51
C ASN A 56 -1.59 7.59 14.08
N ILE A 57 -1.43 6.33 13.70
CA ILE A 57 -0.17 5.84 13.13
C ILE A 57 -0.07 6.12 11.62
N PRO A 58 1.13 6.35 11.06
CA PRO A 58 1.30 6.46 9.61
C PRO A 58 0.99 5.13 8.91
N ILE A 59 0.13 5.19 7.90
CA ILE A 59 -0.32 4.02 7.12
C ILE A 59 -0.06 4.27 5.63
N VAL A 60 0.50 3.26 4.95
CA VAL A 60 0.65 3.24 3.49
C VAL A 60 -0.30 2.20 2.90
N LEU A 61 -1.00 2.57 1.83
CA LEU A 61 -1.78 1.65 0.99
C LEU A 61 -0.94 1.22 -0.21
N CYS A 62 -0.81 -0.09 -0.42
CA CYS A 62 -0.03 -0.66 -1.52
C CYS A 62 -0.92 -1.50 -2.44
N GLY A 63 -0.91 -1.18 -3.74
CA GLY A 63 -1.47 -2.05 -4.78
C GLY A 63 -0.38 -2.97 -5.32
N ASN A 64 -0.41 -4.24 -4.94
CA ASN A 64 0.58 -5.23 -5.34
C ASN A 64 0.20 -5.95 -6.64
N LYS A 65 1.19 -6.62 -7.26
CA LYS A 65 1.10 -7.40 -8.50
C LYS A 65 0.90 -6.57 -9.77
N VAL A 66 1.45 -5.35 -9.81
CA VAL A 66 1.37 -4.49 -11.00
C VAL A 66 2.15 -5.03 -12.20
N ASP A 67 3.00 -6.02 -12.00
CA ASP A 67 3.64 -6.78 -13.07
C ASP A 67 2.64 -7.55 -13.95
N ILE A 68 1.43 -7.83 -13.45
CA ILE A 68 0.40 -8.54 -14.20
C ILE A 68 -0.38 -7.56 -15.08
N LYS A 69 -0.30 -7.76 -16.40
CA LYS A 69 -0.95 -6.90 -17.41
C LYS A 69 -2.47 -6.81 -17.24
N ASP A 70 -3.13 -7.88 -16.81
CA ASP A 70 -4.58 -7.93 -16.61
C ASP A 70 -5.02 -7.26 -15.28
N ARG A 71 -4.66 -5.98 -15.13
CA ARG A 71 -4.99 -5.16 -13.96
C ARG A 71 -6.49 -4.90 -13.88
N LYS A 72 -7.13 -5.36 -12.81
CA LYS A 72 -8.59 -5.21 -12.58
C LYS A 72 -8.96 -3.96 -11.77
N VAL A 73 -8.05 -3.48 -10.92
CA VAL A 73 -8.19 -2.28 -10.09
C VAL A 73 -7.27 -1.19 -10.66
N LYS A 74 -7.84 -0.24 -11.41
CA LYS A 74 -7.09 0.83 -12.09
C LYS A 74 -6.88 2.03 -11.16
N ALA A 75 -5.91 2.89 -11.46
CA ALA A 75 -5.58 4.09 -10.69
C ALA A 75 -6.82 4.94 -10.32
N LYS A 76 -7.72 5.16 -11.29
CA LYS A 76 -8.96 5.94 -11.11
C LYS A 76 -9.92 5.37 -10.05
N ALA A 77 -9.90 4.06 -9.81
CA ALA A 77 -10.75 3.42 -8.80
C ALA A 77 -10.15 3.48 -7.38
N ILE A 78 -8.86 3.82 -7.27
CA ILE A 78 -8.12 3.77 -6.01
C ILE A 78 -8.23 5.13 -5.31
N VAL A 79 -9.38 5.38 -4.69
CA VAL A 79 -9.69 6.66 -4.02
C VAL A 79 -9.57 6.61 -2.50
N PHE A 80 -9.53 5.41 -1.90
CA PHE A 80 -9.59 5.24 -0.44
C PHE A 80 -8.46 5.98 0.30
N HIS A 81 -7.25 5.95 -0.26
CA HIS A 81 -6.09 6.63 0.33
C HIS A 81 -6.32 8.13 0.46
N ARG A 82 -6.98 8.78 -0.51
CA ARG A 82 -7.31 10.22 -0.43
C ARG A 82 -8.38 10.49 0.63
N LYS A 83 -9.42 9.65 0.71
CA LYS A 83 -10.48 9.76 1.73
C LYS A 83 -9.95 9.63 3.16
N LYS A 84 -8.85 8.87 3.37
CA LYS A 84 -8.24 8.64 4.69
C LYS A 84 -6.87 9.31 4.89
N ASN A 85 -6.44 10.17 3.95
CA ASN A 85 -5.13 10.84 3.98
C ASN A 85 -3.93 9.86 4.14
N LEU A 86 -3.98 8.75 3.41
CA LEU A 86 -2.93 7.74 3.36
C LEU A 86 -2.05 7.95 2.13
N GLN A 87 -0.80 7.52 2.22
CA GLN A 87 0.06 7.43 1.05
C GLN A 87 -0.29 6.17 0.23
N TYR A 88 -0.28 6.29 -1.10
CA TYR A 88 -0.45 5.15 -2.00
C TYR A 88 0.80 4.88 -2.85
N TYR A 89 1.12 3.59 -3.06
CA TYR A 89 2.11 3.15 -4.03
C TYR A 89 1.64 1.90 -4.81
N ASP A 90 1.89 1.90 -6.11
CA ASP A 90 1.93 0.68 -6.91
C ASP A 90 3.24 -0.06 -6.63
N ILE A 91 3.15 -1.36 -6.32
CA ILE A 91 4.32 -2.20 -6.04
C ILE A 91 4.22 -3.54 -6.78
N SER A 92 5.36 -4.20 -6.98
CA SER A 92 5.40 -5.62 -7.31
C SER A 92 6.46 -6.31 -6.47
N ALA A 93 6.00 -7.19 -5.58
CA ALA A 93 6.89 -8.03 -4.79
C ALA A 93 7.74 -8.96 -5.66
N LYS A 94 7.23 -9.38 -6.82
CA LYS A 94 7.94 -10.30 -7.73
C LYS A 94 9.07 -9.63 -8.50
N SER A 95 8.93 -8.36 -8.84
CA SER A 95 9.93 -7.62 -9.61
C SER A 95 10.75 -6.65 -8.77
N ASN A 96 10.50 -6.58 -7.46
CA ASN A 96 11.00 -5.56 -6.55
C ASN A 96 10.62 -4.12 -6.93
N TYR A 97 9.64 -3.92 -7.83
CA TYR A 97 9.21 -2.59 -8.26
C TYR A 97 8.63 -1.79 -7.09
N ASN A 98 9.19 -0.60 -6.84
CA ASN A 98 8.81 0.35 -5.77
C ASN A 98 8.82 -0.24 -4.34
N PHE A 99 9.53 -1.34 -4.11
CA PHE A 99 9.55 -2.01 -2.80
C PHE A 99 10.00 -1.08 -1.66
N GLU A 100 10.92 -0.17 -1.94
CA GLU A 100 11.51 0.75 -0.97
C GLU A 100 10.58 1.92 -0.61
N LYS A 101 9.66 2.32 -1.50
CA LYS A 101 8.88 3.55 -1.35
C LYS A 101 7.99 3.56 -0.09
N PRO A 102 7.24 2.49 0.23
CA PRO A 102 6.45 2.42 1.47
C PRO A 102 7.31 2.62 2.72
N PHE A 103 8.44 1.92 2.81
CA PHE A 103 9.34 2.01 3.96
C PHE A 103 10.00 3.38 4.09
N LEU A 104 10.40 3.98 2.96
CA LEU A 104 10.99 5.32 2.96
C LEU A 104 9.99 6.38 3.43
N TRP A 105 8.74 6.32 2.95
CA TRP A 105 7.70 7.24 3.39
C TRP A 105 7.39 7.08 4.89
N LEU A 106 7.26 5.84 5.37
CA LEU A 106 7.06 5.55 6.78
C LEU A 106 8.25 6.06 7.62
N ALA A 107 9.48 5.86 7.16
CA ALA A 107 10.69 6.36 7.82
C ALA A 107 10.66 7.86 8.01
N ARG A 108 10.34 8.60 6.94
CA ARG A 108 10.24 10.07 6.96
C ARG A 108 9.18 10.53 7.96
N LYS A 109 8.02 9.87 7.99
CA LYS A 109 6.93 10.20 8.93
C LYS A 109 7.27 9.89 10.38
N LEU A 110 7.89 8.73 10.65
CA LEU A 110 8.25 8.31 12.00
C LEU A 110 9.41 9.12 12.58
N CYS A 111 10.39 9.48 11.76
CA CYS A 111 11.54 10.29 12.20
C CYS A 111 11.26 11.80 12.19
N GLY A 112 10.17 12.25 11.53
CA GLY A 112 9.89 13.67 11.36
C GLY A 112 10.86 14.39 10.40
N ASP A 113 11.56 13.64 9.54
CA ASP A 113 12.52 14.18 8.58
C ASP A 113 12.08 13.85 7.14
N ALA A 114 11.63 14.86 6.41
CA ALA A 114 11.20 14.72 5.03
C ALA A 114 12.35 14.45 4.04
N ASN A 115 13.58 14.80 4.41
CA ASN A 115 14.78 14.66 3.57
C ASN A 115 15.51 13.34 3.81
N LEU A 116 15.01 12.48 4.69
CA LEU A 116 15.59 11.16 4.93
C LEU A 116 15.62 10.36 3.62
N GLU A 117 16.77 9.79 3.29
CA GLU A 117 17.00 8.94 2.13
C GLU A 117 17.69 7.64 2.51
N PHE A 118 17.43 6.57 1.74
CA PHE A 118 18.21 5.35 1.87
C PHE A 118 19.54 5.51 1.12
N VAL A 119 20.64 5.40 1.86
CA VAL A 119 21.99 5.46 1.30
C VAL A 119 22.40 4.20 0.55
N ALA A 120 21.68 3.10 0.79
CA ALA A 120 21.88 1.81 0.13
C ALA A 120 20.56 1.04 0.07
N MET A 121 20.37 0.26 -0.99
CA MET A 121 19.28 -0.70 -1.03
C MET A 121 19.64 -1.91 -0.16
N PRO A 122 18.68 -2.46 0.61
CA PRO A 122 18.90 -3.72 1.30
C PRO A 122 19.16 -4.84 0.28
N ALA A 123 19.83 -5.90 0.71
CA ALA A 123 19.99 -7.09 -0.11
C ALA A 123 18.61 -7.73 -0.36
N LEU A 124 18.06 -7.52 -1.55
CA LEU A 124 16.80 -8.12 -1.98
C LEU A 124 17.08 -9.47 -2.65
N ALA A 125 16.11 -10.38 -2.55
CA ALA A 125 16.11 -11.54 -3.43
C ALA A 125 16.10 -11.06 -4.89
N PRO A 126 16.80 -11.76 -5.80
CA PRO A 126 16.74 -11.45 -7.21
C PRO A 126 15.27 -11.43 -7.69
N PRO A 127 14.89 -10.47 -8.55
CA PRO A 127 13.52 -10.39 -9.03
C PRO A 127 13.16 -11.67 -9.81
N GLU A 128 12.00 -12.25 -9.53
CA GLU A 128 11.47 -13.40 -10.26
C GLU A 128 11.12 -13.04 -11.71
N ILE A 129 10.73 -11.78 -11.92
CA ILE A 129 10.32 -11.22 -13.21
C ILE A 129 10.78 -9.78 -13.31
N GLN A 130 10.99 -9.30 -14.53
CA GLN A 130 11.31 -7.90 -14.77
C GLN A 130 10.02 -7.11 -15.04
N MET A 131 9.86 -5.98 -14.36
CA MET A 131 8.78 -5.03 -14.66
C MET A 131 9.03 -4.42 -16.04
N ASP A 132 8.00 -4.40 -16.91
CA ASP A 132 8.08 -3.71 -18.20
C ASP A 132 8.19 -2.19 -17.96
N PRO A 133 9.27 -1.51 -18.39
CA PRO A 133 9.48 -0.09 -18.15
C PRO A 133 8.37 0.80 -18.73
N ASN A 134 7.81 0.41 -19.88
CA ASN A 134 6.73 1.17 -20.52
C ASN A 134 5.45 1.07 -19.69
N LEU A 135 5.17 -0.12 -19.15
CA LEU A 135 4.02 -0.35 -18.28
C LEU A 135 4.16 0.40 -16.95
N ALA A 136 5.35 0.38 -16.35
CA ALA A 136 5.66 1.13 -15.14
C ALA A 136 5.45 2.64 -15.35
N PHE A 137 5.99 3.19 -16.45
CA PHE A 137 5.78 4.59 -16.82
C PHE A 137 4.29 4.92 -17.02
N GLN A 138 3.55 4.06 -17.72
CA GLN A 138 2.12 4.24 -17.91
C GLN A 138 1.37 4.32 -16.57
N TYR A 139 1.62 3.39 -15.64
CA TYR A 139 0.94 3.39 -14.35
C TYR A 139 1.29 4.60 -13.48
N GLU A 140 2.54 5.09 -13.54
CA GLU A 140 2.91 6.33 -12.86
C GLU A 140 2.15 7.54 -13.42
N GLN A 141 1.96 7.63 -14.74
CA GLN A 141 1.18 8.69 -15.37
C GLN A 141 -0.31 8.60 -15.02
N GLU A 142 -0.87 7.38 -15.03
CA GLU A 142 -2.26 7.14 -14.65
C GLU A 142 -2.53 7.53 -13.19
N LEU A 143 -1.57 7.26 -12.28
CA LEU A 143 -1.66 7.66 -10.88
C LEU A 143 -1.59 9.17 -10.70
N LYS A 144 -0.66 9.85 -11.37
CA LYS A 144 -0.57 11.32 -11.35
C LYS A 144 -1.88 11.94 -11.82
N THR A 145 -2.40 11.46 -12.95
CA THR A 145 -3.68 11.96 -13.49
C THR A 145 -4.83 11.70 -12.52
N ALA A 146 -4.87 10.53 -11.86
CA ALA A 146 -5.92 10.21 -10.89
C ALA A 146 -5.86 11.02 -9.60
N GLN A 147 -4.67 11.53 -9.21
CA GLN A 147 -4.51 12.42 -8.05
C GLN A 147 -5.20 13.78 -8.27
N ASP A 148 -5.19 14.28 -9.51
CA ASP A 148 -5.76 15.57 -9.88
C ASP A 148 -7.29 15.53 -10.11
N VAL A 149 -7.87 14.34 -10.25
CA VAL A 149 -9.33 14.17 -10.42
C VAL A 149 -10.04 14.39 -9.09
N ALA A 150 -11.17 15.10 -9.07
CA ALA A 150 -11.99 15.26 -7.86
C ALA A 150 -12.44 13.89 -7.31
N LEU A 151 -12.57 13.78 -5.99
CA LEU A 151 -13.16 12.58 -5.41
C LEU A 151 -14.63 12.50 -5.80
N PRO A 152 -15.15 11.32 -6.16
CA PRO A 152 -16.59 11.13 -6.28
C PRO A 152 -17.27 11.44 -4.94
N ASP A 153 -18.47 12.02 -4.99
CA ASP A 153 -19.26 12.33 -3.80
C ASP A 153 -19.53 11.05 -2.99
N ASP A 154 -19.57 11.18 -1.67
CA ASP A 154 -19.66 10.04 -0.73
C ASP A 154 -20.99 9.25 -0.83
N ASP A 155 -21.94 9.72 -1.64
CA ASP A 155 -23.26 9.09 -1.84
C ASP A 155 -23.22 7.83 -2.74
N ASP A 156 -22.10 7.53 -3.40
CA ASP A 156 -21.97 6.40 -4.34
C ASP A 156 -21.38 5.09 -3.74
N ASP A 157 -21.13 5.01 -2.42
CA ASP A 157 -20.56 3.79 -1.79
C ASP A 157 -21.36 3.27 -0.57
N LEU A 158 -22.33 2.39 -0.84
CA LEU A 158 -22.63 1.20 -0.03
C LEU A 158 -22.60 -0.05 -0.92
#